data_AF-A0A2E6I249-F1
#
_entry.id   AF-A0A2E6I249-F1
#
_cell.length_a   1.000
_cell.length_b   1.000
_cell.length_c   1.000
_cell.angle_alpha   90.00
_cell.angle_beta   90.00
_cell.angle_gamma   90.00
#
_symmetry.space_group_name_H-M   'P 1'
#
loop_
_entity.id
_entity.type
_entity.pdbx_description
1 polymer ?
#
loop_
_entity_poly.entity_id
_entity_poly.type
_entity_poly.pdbx_seq_one_letter_code
_entity_poly.pdbx_strand_id
1 'polypeptide(L)'
;MSPRIKWSILATPALLLTLGSAAADPFSDYWYQGLAEITSYDLKQARYGEIHEGQAVLIFVTEDFSESKHVKLDRPGGPDAVSVLS
;
A
#
# COMPACT_ATOMS: atom_id res chain seq x y z
N MET A 1 -19.17 -24.50 64.48
CA MET A 1 -18.16 -25.32 63.77
C MET A 1 -18.32 -25.04 62.28
N SER A 2 -17.29 -24.48 61.62
CA SER A 2 -17.19 -24.18 60.16
C SER A 2 -17.15 -25.48 59.32
N PRO A 3 -17.35 -25.51 57.97
CA PRO A 3 -16.94 -24.48 57.02
C PRO A 3 -17.88 -24.09 55.85
N ARG A 4 -17.46 -22.97 55.24
CA ARG A 4 -17.96 -22.23 54.08
C ARG A 4 -18.02 -23.06 52.79
N ILE A 5 -18.99 -22.76 51.91
CA ILE A 5 -18.80 -22.84 50.46
C ILE A 5 -19.38 -21.57 49.81
N LYS A 6 -18.47 -20.68 49.39
CA LYS A 6 -18.74 -19.53 48.54
C LYS A 6 -18.57 -19.99 47.09
N TRP A 7 -19.59 -19.86 46.26
CA TRP A 7 -19.41 -19.92 44.80
C TRP A 7 -19.42 -18.49 44.28
N SER A 8 -18.26 -17.83 44.38
CA SER A 8 -17.96 -16.63 43.63
C SER A 8 -17.73 -17.02 42.18
N ILE A 9 -18.68 -16.70 41.30
CA ILE A 9 -18.49 -16.73 39.85
C ILE A 9 -17.46 -15.63 39.55
N LEU A 10 -16.18 -16.00 39.42
CA LEU A 10 -15.20 -15.14 38.81
C LEU A 10 -15.54 -15.08 37.33
N ALA A 11 -16.22 -14.01 36.91
CA ALA A 11 -16.28 -13.64 35.51
C ALA A 11 -14.85 -13.32 35.07
N THR A 12 -14.20 -14.27 34.41
CA THR A 12 -12.95 -14.02 33.70
C THR A 12 -13.22 -12.93 32.68
N PRO A 13 -12.54 -11.77 32.70
CA PRO A 13 -12.63 -10.87 31.57
C PRO A 13 -11.90 -11.58 30.44
N ALA A 14 -12.65 -12.04 29.45
CA ALA A 14 -12.08 -12.46 28.18
C ALA A 14 -11.25 -11.27 27.68
N LEU A 15 -9.94 -11.47 27.62
CA LEU A 15 -9.00 -10.54 27.03
C LEU A 15 -9.47 -10.31 25.59
N LEU A 16 -10.14 -9.18 25.34
CA LEU A 16 -10.40 -8.72 23.98
C LEU A 16 -9.04 -8.41 23.37
N LEU A 17 -8.46 -9.39 22.66
CA LEU A 17 -7.50 -9.10 21.61
C LEU A 17 -8.26 -8.24 20.61
N THR A 18 -8.07 -6.92 20.70
CA THR A 18 -8.34 -6.03 19.58
C THR A 18 -7.44 -6.52 18.45
N LEU A 19 -8.00 -7.31 17.53
CA LEU A 19 -7.44 -7.47 16.19
C LEU A 19 -7.30 -6.05 15.67
N GLY A 20 -6.06 -5.56 15.63
CA GLY A 20 -5.77 -4.30 14.97
C GLY A 20 -6.41 -4.38 13.60
N SER A 21 -7.37 -3.51 13.32
CA SER A 21 -7.85 -3.34 11.96
C SER A 21 -6.60 -2.95 11.18
N ALA A 22 -6.13 -3.85 10.32
CA ALA A 22 -5.39 -3.46 9.15
C ALA A 22 -6.39 -2.61 8.35
N ALA A 23 -6.49 -1.33 8.71
CA ALA A 23 -7.22 -0.37 7.90
C ALA A 23 -6.55 -0.45 6.54
N ALA A 24 -7.31 -0.85 5.53
CA ALA A 24 -6.82 -0.84 4.17
C ALA A 24 -6.35 0.60 3.90
N ASP A 25 -5.07 0.75 3.57
CA ASP A 25 -4.50 2.05 3.27
C ASP A 25 -5.15 2.52 1.97
N PRO A 26 -5.94 3.62 1.98
CA PRO A 26 -6.63 4.07 0.77
C PRO A 26 -5.66 4.34 -0.38
N PHE A 27 -4.41 4.70 -0.05
CA PHE A 27 -3.36 4.84 -1.04
C PHE A 27 -3.05 3.49 -1.70
N SER A 28 -2.80 2.45 -0.89
CA SER A 28 -2.47 1.13 -1.41
C SER A 28 -3.61 0.53 -2.24
N ASP A 29 -4.86 0.68 -1.78
CA ASP A 29 -6.05 0.17 -2.47
C ASP A 29 -6.21 0.78 -3.87
N TYR A 30 -5.89 2.06 -4.03
CA TYR A 30 -5.99 2.74 -5.31
C TYR A 30 -4.81 2.43 -6.22
N TRP A 31 -3.58 2.58 -5.73
CA TRP A 31 -2.40 2.50 -6.59
C TRP A 31 -2.00 1.07 -6.93
N TYR A 32 -2.22 0.09 -6.04
CA TYR A 32 -1.80 -1.31 -6.26
C TYR A 32 -2.91 -2.22 -6.81
N GLN A 33 -3.89 -1.64 -7.50
CA GLN A 33 -4.97 -2.39 -8.15
C GLN A 33 -4.56 -3.09 -9.47
N GLY A 34 -3.30 -2.93 -9.89
CA GLY A 34 -2.77 -3.55 -11.12
C GLY A 34 -3.20 -2.86 -12.43
N LEU A 35 -3.67 -1.61 -12.34
CA LEU A 35 -4.01 -0.77 -13.48
C LEU A 35 -2.92 0.27 -13.75
N ALA A 36 -2.83 0.73 -15.00
CA ALA A 36 -1.98 1.85 -15.39
C ALA A 36 -2.78 3.16 -15.34
N GLU A 37 -2.17 4.22 -14.82
CA GLU A 37 -2.72 5.58 -14.88
C GLU A 37 -1.93 6.42 -15.91
N ILE A 38 -2.66 7.16 -16.75
CA ILE A 38 -2.08 8.04 -17.77
C ILE A 38 -2.65 9.44 -17.56
N THR A 39 -1.78 10.43 -17.44
CA THR A 39 -2.17 11.84 -17.35
C THR A 39 -1.46 12.66 -18.40
N SER A 40 -2.20 13.56 -19.07
CA SER A 40 -1.72 14.33 -20.20
C SER A 40 -1.91 15.82 -19.93
N TYR A 41 -0.90 16.62 -20.28
CA TYR A 41 -0.87 18.06 -20.04
C TYR A 41 -0.33 18.81 -21.25
N ASP A 42 -0.87 19.99 -21.52
CA ASP A 42 -0.23 20.98 -22.37
C ASP A 42 0.94 21.61 -21.60
N LEU A 43 2.14 21.60 -22.19
CA LEU A 43 3.38 22.04 -21.56
C LEU A 43 3.88 23.34 -22.20
N LYS A 44 4.22 24.32 -21.36
CA LYS A 44 4.93 25.54 -21.76
C LYS A 44 6.28 25.59 -21.04
N GLN A 45 7.36 25.43 -21.79
CA GLN A 45 8.71 25.48 -21.24
C GLN A 45 9.46 26.74 -21.67
N ALA A 46 9.93 27.54 -20.72
CA ALA A 46 10.79 28.68 -21.00
C ALA A 46 12.26 28.24 -21.18
N ARG A 47 12.87 28.52 -22.33
CA ARG A 47 14.32 28.33 -22.57
C ARG A 47 14.88 29.50 -23.36
N TYR A 48 16.03 30.02 -22.94
CA TYR A 48 16.76 31.11 -23.60
C TYR A 48 15.92 32.37 -23.91
N GLY A 49 14.91 32.66 -23.08
CA GLY A 49 14.03 33.82 -23.26
C GLY A 49 12.83 33.57 -24.15
N GLU A 50 12.65 32.36 -24.68
CA GLU A 50 11.51 31.95 -25.51
C GLU A 50 10.63 30.91 -24.80
N ILE A 51 9.34 30.88 -25.14
CA ILE A 51 8.38 29.86 -24.67
C ILE A 51 8.23 28.79 -25.75
N HIS A 52 8.48 27.54 -25.38
CA HIS A 52 8.27 26.37 -26.21
C HIS A 52 7.01 25.63 -25.75
N GLU A 53 6.07 25.48 -26.67
CA GLU A 53 4.85 24.69 -26.47
C GLU A 53 5.17 23.20 -26.72
N GLY A 54 4.55 22.33 -25.94
CA GLY A 54 4.70 20.87 -26.06
C GLY A 54 3.57 20.13 -25.34
N GLN A 55 3.67 18.81 -25.30
CA GLN A 55 2.78 17.97 -24.52
C GLN A 55 3.60 17.11 -23.57
N ALA A 56 3.14 16.99 -22.32
CA ALA A 56 3.70 16.10 -21.33
C ALA A 56 2.70 14.98 -21.05
N VAL A 57 3.18 13.74 -21.09
CA VAL A 57 2.41 12.55 -20.72
C VAL A 57 3.14 11.85 -19.59
N LEU A 58 2.46 11.64 -18.47
CA LEU A 58 2.95 10.88 -17.33
C LEU A 58 2.21 9.54 -17.32
N ILE A 59 2.95 8.47 -17.14
CA ILE A 59 2.44 7.10 -17.09
C ILE A 59 2.91 6.52 -15.77
N PHE A 60 1.96 6.04 -14.96
CA PHE A 60 2.22 5.40 -13.68
C PHE A 60 1.73 3.96 -13.71
N VAL A 61 2.57 3.03 -13.26
CA VAL A 61 2.23 1.60 -13.21
C VAL A 61 2.77 0.97 -11.94
N THR A 62 2.11 -0.08 -11.45
CA THR A 62 2.64 -0.91 -10.37
C THR A 62 3.22 -2.20 -10.93
N GLU A 63 4.45 -2.51 -10.55
CA GLU A 63 5.15 -3.70 -11.01
C GLU A 63 5.95 -4.36 -9.87
N ASP A 64 6.17 -5.67 -10.01
CA ASP A 64 6.89 -6.43 -8.99
C ASP A 64 8.41 -6.26 -9.15
N PHE A 65 9.06 -5.86 -8.07
CA PHE A 65 10.50 -5.80 -7.92
C PHE A 65 10.98 -6.90 -6.97
N SER A 66 12.23 -7.33 -7.18
CA SER A 66 12.96 -8.18 -6.24
C SER A 66 13.38 -7.34 -5.05
N GLU A 67 12.91 -7.67 -3.84
CA GLU A 67 13.33 -7.00 -2.61
C GLU A 67 14.84 -7.17 -2.39
N SER A 68 15.38 -8.35 -2.64
CA SER A 68 16.80 -8.62 -2.43
C SER A 68 17.75 -7.97 -3.46
N LYS A 69 17.31 -7.82 -4.72
CA LYS A 69 18.18 -7.36 -5.83
C LYS A 69 17.86 -5.95 -6.33
N HIS A 70 16.72 -5.39 -5.92
CA HIS A 70 16.22 -4.08 -6.37
C HIS A 70 16.13 -3.97 -7.92
N VAL A 71 15.76 -5.06 -8.58
CA VAL A 71 15.50 -5.09 -10.02
C VAL A 71 14.08 -5.59 -10.27
N LYS A 72 13.50 -5.15 -11.38
CA LYS A 72 12.20 -5.64 -11.86
C LYS A 72 12.24 -7.17 -12.01
N LEU A 73 11.17 -7.84 -11.59
CA LEU A 73 11.01 -9.27 -11.79
C LEU A 73 10.50 -9.59 -13.20
N ASP A 74 11.15 -10.54 -13.86
CA ASP A 74 10.66 -11.10 -15.13
C ASP A 74 9.38 -11.93 -14.95
N ARG A 75 9.23 -12.54 -13.77
CA ARG A 75 8.04 -13.32 -13.37
C ARG A 75 7.47 -12.73 -12.08
N PRO A 76 6.28 -12.10 -12.13
CA PRO A 76 5.63 -11.54 -10.95
C PRO A 76 5.15 -12.62 -9.97
N GLY A 77 4.87 -12.23 -8.73
CA GLY A 77 4.26 -13.09 -7.71
C GLY A 77 5.20 -14.11 -7.02
N GLY A 78 6.51 -13.90 -7.10
CA GLY A 78 7.51 -14.70 -6.38
C GLY A 78 7.59 -14.37 -4.88
N PRO A 79 8.27 -15.21 -4.07
CA PRO A 79 8.44 -14.96 -2.63
C PRO A 79 9.30 -13.72 -2.30
N ASP A 80 10.07 -13.23 -3.26
CA ASP A 80 10.91 -12.03 -3.17
C ASP A 80 10.26 -10.83 -3.89
N ALA A 81 8.98 -10.94 -4.26
CA ALA A 81 8.27 -9.90 -4.99
C ALA A 81 7.70 -8.84 -4.05
N VAL A 82 8.03 -7.58 -4.34
CA VAL A 82 7.46 -6.40 -3.70
C VAL A 82 6.92 -5.50 -4.79
N SER A 83 5.65 -5.11 -4.69
CA SER A 83 5.04 -4.22 -5.68
C SER A 83 5.50 -2.78 -5.46
N VAL A 84 5.95 -2.14 -6.53
CA VAL A 84 6.46 -0.76 -6.53
C VAL A 84 5.74 0.04 -7.61
N LEU A 85 5.34 1.27 -7.26
CA LEU A 85 4.81 2.25 -8.20
C LEU A 85 5.98 2.93 -8.93
N SER A 86 6.00 2.85 -10.26
CA SER A 86 6.97 3.49 -11.14
C SER A 86 6.37 4.55 -12.04
#